data_AF-A0A8H9YNF7-F1
#
_entry.id   AF-A0A8H9YNF7-F1
#
_cell.length_a   1.000
_cell.length_b   1.000
_cell.length_c   1.000
_cell.angle_alpha   90.00
_cell.angle_beta   90.00
_cell.angle_gamma   90.00
#
_symmetry.space_group_name_H-M   'P 1'
#
loop_
_entity.id
_entity.type
_entity.pdbx_description
1 polymer ?
#
loop_
_entity_poly.entity_id
_entity_poly.type
_entity_poly.pdbx_seq_one_letter_code
_entity_poly.pdbx_strand_id
1 'polypeptide(L)'
;MSYLVYCTFDLKNASSKDYENVYADLQRIGLAKVVKADEGHHVVIPTTSTMGFFNGTSAVAVRNDVRNSVQAAFRARLLTSEIFIVVGGDWAWGAGTT
;
A
#
# COMPACT_ATOMS: atom_id res chain seq x y z
N MET A 1 8.33 5.24 -16.08
CA MET A 1 9.29 4.98 -14.99
C MET A 1 8.57 4.16 -13.93
N SER A 2 9.26 3.22 -13.28
CA SER A 2 8.67 2.43 -12.18
C SER A 2 8.95 3.12 -10.85
N TYR A 3 7.98 3.13 -9.94
CA TYR A 3 8.07 3.73 -8.62
C TYR A 3 7.64 2.72 -7.55
N LEU A 4 8.36 2.66 -6.43
CA LEU A 4 7.87 1.99 -5.24
C LEU A 4 6.88 2.91 -4.53
N VAL A 5 5.73 2.35 -4.19
CA VAL A 5 4.69 3.02 -3.43
C VAL A 5 4.53 2.32 -2.10
N TYR A 6 4.70 3.05 -1.01
CA TYR A 6 4.35 2.63 0.34
C TYR A 6 3.03 3.29 0.74
N CYS A 7 2.07 2.48 1.13
CA CYS A 7 0.77 2.93 1.61
C CYS A 7 0.57 2.42 3.04
N THR A 8 0.47 3.34 3.99
CA THR A 8 0.05 3.04 5.36
C THR A 8 -1.32 3.65 5.61
N PHE A 9 -2.14 2.94 6.38
CA PHE A 9 -3.52 3.32 6.63
C PHE A 9 -3.99 2.84 7.99
N ASP A 10 -4.80 3.63 8.67
CA ASP A 10 -5.44 3.23 9.93
C ASP A 10 -6.95 3.26 9.77
N LEU A 11 -7.62 2.11 9.93
CA LEU A 11 -9.07 2.01 9.79
C LEU A 11 -9.74 2.32 11.15
N LYS A 12 -10.72 3.22 11.15
CA LYS A 12 -11.45 3.59 12.37
C LYS A 12 -12.63 2.64 12.60
N ASN A 13 -12.78 2.17 13.84
CA ASN A 13 -13.87 1.26 14.27
C ASN A 13 -14.01 0.01 13.39
N ALA A 14 -12.89 -0.51 12.88
CA ALA A 14 -12.87 -1.63 11.95
C ALA A 14 -12.58 -2.96 12.67
N SER A 15 -13.21 -4.03 12.20
CA SER A 15 -12.95 -5.39 12.64
C SER A 15 -11.74 -5.99 11.94
N SER A 16 -11.20 -7.10 12.45
CA SER A 16 -10.18 -7.88 11.73
C SER A 16 -10.64 -8.30 10.33
N LYS A 17 -11.94 -8.55 10.14
CA LYS A 17 -12.49 -8.91 8.83
C LYS A 17 -12.44 -7.76 7.84
N ASP A 18 -12.63 -6.52 8.31
CA ASP A 18 -12.49 -5.32 7.48
C ASP A 18 -11.06 -5.15 7.01
N TYR A 19 -10.08 -5.40 7.88
CA TYR A 19 -8.67 -5.40 7.50
C TYR A 19 -8.35 -6.46 6.43
N GLU A 20 -8.80 -7.71 6.60
CA GLU A 20 -8.63 -8.76 5.58
C GLU A 20 -9.20 -8.35 4.21
N ASN A 21 -10.42 -7.81 4.23
CA ASN A 21 -11.13 -7.32 3.07
C ASN A 21 -10.39 -6.15 2.38
N VAL A 22 -9.87 -5.22 3.17
CA VAL A 22 -9.04 -4.11 2.69
C VAL A 22 -7.75 -4.64 2.04
N TYR A 23 -7.04 -5.58 2.66
CA TYR A 23 -5.84 -6.14 2.06
C TYR A 23 -6.14 -6.86 0.73
N ALA A 24 -7.27 -7.56 0.63
CA ALA A 24 -7.69 -8.19 -0.62
C ALA A 24 -7.95 -7.14 -1.73
N ASP A 25 -8.55 -6.00 -1.40
CA ASP A 25 -8.79 -4.93 -2.36
C ASP A 25 -7.50 -4.21 -2.78
N LEU A 26 -6.63 -3.91 -1.81
CA LEU A 26 -5.32 -3.31 -2.05
C LEU A 26 -4.47 -4.21 -2.95
N GLN A 27 -4.52 -5.53 -2.74
CA GLN A 27 -3.81 -6.48 -3.60
C GLN A 27 -4.27 -6.41 -5.06
N ARG A 28 -5.58 -6.19 -5.32
CA ARG A 28 -6.10 -6.00 -6.68
C ARG A 28 -5.64 -4.70 -7.32
N ILE A 29 -5.30 -3.68 -6.52
CA ILE A 29 -4.72 -2.41 -6.97
C ILE A 29 -3.20 -2.55 -7.21
N GLY A 30 -2.58 -3.64 -6.73
CA GLY A 30 -1.13 -3.87 -6.83
C GLY A 30 -0.36 -3.53 -5.56
N LEU A 31 -1.05 -3.28 -4.44
CA LEU A 31 -0.45 -3.05 -3.12
C LEU A 31 -0.55 -4.32 -2.26
N ALA A 32 0.57 -4.86 -1.81
CA ALA A 32 0.63 -6.12 -1.07
C ALA A 32 1.34 -5.99 0.28
N LYS A 33 1.01 -6.89 1.21
CA LYS A 33 1.75 -7.04 2.47
C LYS A 33 3.06 -7.81 2.30
N VAL A 34 3.15 -8.66 1.29
CA VAL A 34 4.36 -9.44 1.00
C VAL A 34 4.88 -8.95 -0.33
N VAL A 35 6.07 -8.34 -0.31
CA VAL A 35 6.69 -7.77 -1.51
C VAL A 35 8.07 -8.38 -1.69
N LYS A 36 8.40 -8.73 -2.92
CA LYS A 36 9.74 -9.19 -3.28
C LYS A 36 10.67 -7.98 -3.36
N ALA A 37 11.70 -7.97 -2.52
CA ALA A 37 12.78 -6.99 -2.60
C ALA A 37 13.70 -7.33 -3.80
N ASP A 38 14.50 -6.36 -4.23
CA ASP A 38 15.38 -6.50 -5.40
C ASP A 38 16.41 -7.62 -5.24
N GLU A 39 16.86 -7.89 -4.01
CA GLU A 39 17.76 -9.00 -3.68
C GLU A 39 17.07 -10.38 -3.74
N GLY A 40 15.79 -10.43 -4.09
CA GLY A 40 15.04 -11.65 -4.36
C GLY A 40 14.28 -12.23 -3.15
N HIS A 41 14.49 -11.68 -1.95
CA HIS A 41 13.82 -12.11 -0.73
C HIS A 41 12.42 -11.50 -0.60
N HIS A 42 11.51 -12.23 0.03
CA HIS A 42 10.18 -11.72 0.38
C HIS A 42 10.26 -10.94 1.70
N VAL A 43 9.76 -9.72 1.68
CA VAL A 43 9.65 -8.85 2.86
C VAL A 43 8.17 -8.77 3.25
N VAL A 44 7.88 -9.08 4.52
CA VAL A 44 6.55 -8.90 5.08
C VAL A 44 6.46 -7.50 5.67
N ILE A 45 5.61 -6.67 5.06
CA ILE A 45 5.29 -5.34 5.54
C ILE A 45 4.41 -5.47 6.80
N PRO A 46 4.65 -4.67 7.85
CA PRO A 46 3.84 -4.66 9.06
C PRO A 46 2.34 -4.50 8.80
N THR A 47 1.52 -4.79 9.81
CA THR A 47 0.10 -4.45 9.80
C THR A 47 -0.11 -2.97 9.49
N THR A 48 -1.31 -2.61 9.02
CA THR A 48 -1.72 -1.25 8.63
C THR A 48 -0.90 -0.66 7.48
N SER A 49 -0.18 -1.50 6.73
CA SER A 49 0.72 -1.04 5.66
C SER A 49 0.83 -2.03 4.51
N THR A 50 1.11 -1.51 3.31
CA THR A 50 1.29 -2.26 2.05
C THR A 50 2.30 -1.56 1.15
N MET A 51 2.91 -2.30 0.23
CA MET A 51 3.80 -1.77 -0.79
C MET A 51 3.49 -2.34 -2.17
N GLY A 52 3.87 -1.62 -3.22
CA GLY A 52 3.70 -2.07 -4.60
C GLY A 52 4.49 -1.24 -5.60
N PHE A 53 4.69 -1.81 -6.79
CA PHE A 53 5.35 -1.14 -7.91
C PHE A 53 4.33 -0.59 -8.91
N PHE A 54 4.50 0.68 -9.26
CA PHE A 54 3.61 1.38 -10.16
C PHE A 54 4.39 2.09 -11.25
N ASN A 55 3.93 1.93 -12.49
CA ASN A 55 4.45 2.70 -13.61
C ASN A 55 3.74 4.05 -13.70
N GLY A 56 4.49 5.12 -13.94
CA GLY A 56 3.91 6.44 -14.18
C GLY A 56 4.88 7.43 -14.79
N THR A 57 4.35 8.64 -15.01
CA THR A 57 5.07 9.78 -15.61
C THR A 57 5.84 10.59 -14.56
N SER A 58 5.36 10.63 -13.32
CA SER A 58 6.02 11.29 -12.19
C SER A 58 5.62 10.63 -10.86
N ALA A 59 6.44 10.78 -9.81
CA ALA A 59 6.09 10.31 -8.46
C ALA A 59 4.79 10.96 -7.94
N VAL A 60 4.54 12.23 -8.30
CA VAL A 60 3.33 12.96 -7.92
C VAL A 60 2.08 12.36 -8.58
N ALA A 61 2.16 12.04 -9.87
CA ALA A 61 1.06 11.41 -10.60
C ALA A 61 0.75 10.03 -9.99
N VAL A 62 1.77 9.19 -9.82
CA VAL A 62 1.62 7.86 -9.20
C VAL A 62 1.01 7.97 -7.80
N ARG A 63 1.51 8.89 -6.96
CA ARG A 63 0.96 9.11 -5.61
C ARG A 63 -0.53 9.43 -5.67
N ASN A 64 -0.93 10.34 -6.55
CA ASN A 64 -2.33 10.76 -6.66
C ASN A 64 -3.22 9.61 -7.15
N ASP A 65 -2.78 8.88 -8.17
CA ASP A 65 -3.53 7.77 -8.76
C ASP A 65 -3.73 6.62 -7.77
N VAL A 66 -2.65 6.23 -7.07
CA VAL A 66 -2.73 5.19 -6.03
C VAL A 66 -3.60 5.67 -4.87
N ARG A 67 -3.44 6.93 -4.40
CA ARG A 67 -4.28 7.48 -3.33
C ARG A 67 -5.76 7.44 -3.68
N ASN A 68 -6.10 7.85 -4.89
CA ASN A 68 -7.49 7.85 -5.36
C ASN A 68 -8.04 6.41 -5.42
N SER A 69 -7.24 5.45 -5.87
CA SER A 69 -7.61 4.03 -5.93
C SER A 69 -7.84 3.44 -4.54
N VAL A 70 -6.95 3.71 -3.58
CA VAL A 70 -7.09 3.28 -2.18
C VAL A 70 -8.35 3.90 -1.54
N GLN A 71 -8.55 5.21 -1.72
CA GLN A 71 -9.74 5.89 -1.22
C GLN A 71 -11.02 5.32 -1.82
N ALA A 72 -11.04 5.01 -3.11
CA ALA A 72 -12.20 4.40 -3.77
C ALA A 72 -12.51 3.00 -3.20
N ALA A 73 -11.50 2.16 -2.99
CA ALA A 73 -11.67 0.83 -2.38
C ALA A 73 -12.26 0.92 -0.96
N PHE A 74 -11.77 1.86 -0.15
CA PHE A 74 -12.24 1.99 1.23
C PHE A 74 -13.67 2.54 1.28
N ARG A 75 -13.99 3.52 0.42
CA ARG A 75 -15.35 4.06 0.26
C ARG A 75 -16.35 3.01 -0.19
N ALA A 76 -15.95 2.12 -1.12
CA ALA A 76 -16.82 1.02 -1.58
C ALA A 76 -17.23 0.06 -0.46
N ARG A 77 -16.47 0.04 0.65
CA ARG A 77 -16.76 -0.73 1.86
C ARG A 77 -17.35 0.07 3.01
N LEU A 78 -17.63 1.36 2.80
CA LEU A 78 -18.08 2.29 3.85
C LEU A 78 -17.09 2.42 5.03
N LEU A 79 -15.80 2.21 4.75
CA LEU A 79 -14.75 2.31 5.77
C LEU A 79 -14.21 3.73 5.89
N THR A 80 -13.98 4.17 7.12
CA THR A 80 -13.30 5.43 7.44
C THR A 80 -11.84 5.15 7.78
N SER A 81 -10.91 5.91 7.21
CA SER A 81 -9.49 5.70 7.43
C SER A 81 -8.64 6.95 7.25
N GLU A 82 -7.53 7.01 7.98
CA GLU A 82 -6.39 7.85 7.64
C GLU A 82 -5.50 7.11 6.64
N ILE A 83 -5.13 7.74 5.53
CA ILE A 83 -4.31 7.12 4.47
C ILE A 83 -3.11 8.02 4.20
N PHE A 84 -1.90 7.43 4.20
CA PHE A 84 -0.67 8.10 3.86
C PHE A 84 0.11 7.32 2.81
N ILE A 85 0.57 8.02 1.76
CA ILE A 85 1.26 7.42 0.62
C ILE A 85 2.60 8.11 0.39
N VAL A 86 3.66 7.30 0.33
CA VAL A 86 5.01 7.68 -0.08
C VAL A 86 5.31 7.03 -1.42
N VAL A 87 5.91 7.79 -2.34
CA VAL A 87 6.33 7.30 -3.65
C VAL A 87 7.79 7.67 -3.86
N GLY A 88 8.63 6.68 -4.19
CA GLY A 88 10.06 6.85 -4.43
C GLY A 88 10.49 6.28 -5.78
N GLY A 89 11.48 6.91 -6.40
CA GLY A 89 12.20 6.36 -7.56
C GLY A 89 13.43 5.55 -7.16
N ASP A 90 14.27 6.13 -6.28
CA ASP A 90 15.41 5.48 -5.64
C ASP A 90 15.08 5.22 -4.16
N TRP A 91 14.75 3.98 -3.83
CA TRP A 91 14.22 3.60 -2.51
C TRP A 91 15.07 2.51 -1.87
N ALA A 92 15.06 2.48 -0.54
CA ALA A 92 15.60 1.40 0.28
C ALA A 92 14.66 1.18 1.47
N TRP A 93 14.33 -0.08 1.77
CA TRP A 93 13.41 -0.47 2.83
C TRP A 93 13.80 -1.85 3.35
N GLY A 94 13.33 -2.19 4.55
CA GLY A 94 13.58 -3.47 5.19
C GLY A 94 12.58 -3.71 6.32
N ALA A 95 12.50 -4.96 6.77
CA ALA A 95 11.70 -5.35 7.92
C ALA A 95 12.58 -6.05 8.96
N GLY A 96 12.22 -5.95 10.23
CA GLY A 96 12.89 -6.60 11.34
C GLY A 96 11.92 -6.85 12.49
N THR A 97 12.29 -7.76 13.39
CA THR A 97 11.55 -8.10 14.61
C THR A 97 12.48 -7.98 15.82
N THR A 98 11.94 -7.70 17.00
CA THR A 98 12.67 -7.72 18.28
C THR A 98 12.28 -8.94 19.10
#